data_AF-A0A5N6AY40-F1
#
_entry.id   AF-A0A5N6AY40-F1
#
_cell.length_a   1.000
_cell.length_b   1.000
_cell.length_c   1.000
_cell.angle_alpha   90.00
_cell.angle_beta   90.00
_cell.angle_gamma   90.00
#
_symmetry.space_group_name_H-M   'P 1'
#
loop_
_entity.id
_entity.type
_entity.pdbx_description
1 polymer ?
#
loop_
_entity_poly.entity_id
_entity_poly.type
_entity_poly.pdbx_seq_one_letter_code
_entity_poly.pdbx_strand_id
1 'polypeptide(L)'
;MKINRTTQALAASVLGLTLAGAGLAGPAAAADDPGTGSGIDVSVNITPTTPGQLSMTVADNTGVSLQENGSDAAARQFTGTLPTVTVTDT
;
A
#
# COMPACT_ATOMS: atom_id res chain seq x y z
N MET A 1 38.56 27.16 -13.74
CA MET A 1 38.65 26.12 -14.79
C MET A 1 38.44 24.77 -14.14
N LYS A 2 37.66 23.92 -14.79
CA LYS A 2 36.83 22.81 -14.27
C LYS A 2 37.62 21.48 -14.23
N ILE A 3 37.05 20.46 -13.57
CA ILE A 3 37.17 18.98 -13.78
C ILE A 3 37.80 18.22 -12.59
N ASN A 4 37.29 17.07 -12.07
CA ASN A 4 36.03 16.32 -12.19
C ASN A 4 36.05 15.07 -11.25
N ARG A 5 34.85 14.64 -10.86
CA ARG A 5 34.33 13.24 -10.78
C ARG A 5 34.96 12.26 -9.77
N THR A 6 34.23 12.07 -8.67
CA THR A 6 34.37 10.95 -7.73
C THR A 6 33.85 9.64 -8.34
N THR A 7 34.71 8.64 -8.34
CA THR A 7 34.57 7.32 -8.98
C THR A 7 33.66 6.39 -8.17
N GLN A 8 32.66 5.80 -8.83
CA GLN A 8 31.94 4.61 -8.39
C GLN A 8 32.79 3.36 -8.63
N ALA A 9 32.78 2.40 -7.70
CA ALA A 9 32.85 0.97 -8.03
C ALA A 9 32.45 0.10 -6.83
N LEU A 10 31.34 -0.62 -7.02
CA LEU A 10 30.89 -1.79 -6.23
C LEU A 10 31.77 -3.00 -6.63
N ALA A 11 32.19 -3.84 -5.68
CA ALA A 11 32.79 -5.14 -5.99
C ALA A 11 32.36 -6.20 -4.96
N ALA A 12 32.08 -7.40 -5.46
CA ALA A 12 31.25 -8.45 -4.89
C ALA A 12 32.03 -9.73 -4.52
N SER A 13 31.31 -10.65 -3.84
CA SER A 13 31.52 -12.12 -3.76
C SER A 13 32.73 -12.63 -2.95
N VAL A 14 32.71 -13.75 -2.21
CA VAL A 14 32.62 -15.18 -2.63
C VAL A 14 32.43 -16.03 -1.34
N LEU A 15 31.40 -16.87 -1.19
CA LEU A 15 31.27 -18.31 -1.56
C LEU A 15 32.07 -19.31 -0.70
N GLY A 16 31.37 -20.25 -0.06
CA GLY A 16 31.89 -21.51 0.52
C GLY A 16 30.69 -22.32 1.04
N LEU A 17 30.55 -23.63 0.87
CA LEU A 17 31.53 -24.68 0.63
C LEU A 17 30.78 -25.92 0.08
N THR A 18 31.31 -26.56 -0.94
CA THR A 18 30.81 -27.78 -1.57
C THR A 18 31.29 -29.03 -0.82
N LEU A 19 30.48 -30.09 -0.77
CA LEU A 19 30.99 -31.45 -0.50
C LEU A 19 30.22 -32.52 -1.28
N ALA A 20 30.90 -33.08 -2.29
CA ALA A 20 30.58 -34.29 -3.06
C ALA A 20 30.56 -35.54 -2.14
N GLY A 21 30.02 -36.72 -2.45
CA GLY A 21 29.44 -37.33 -3.64
C GLY A 21 29.37 -38.86 -3.43
N ALA A 22 28.58 -39.55 -4.27
CA ALA A 22 28.59 -40.99 -4.59
C ALA A 22 27.93 -42.04 -3.65
N GLY A 23 26.89 -42.72 -4.17
CA GLY A 23 26.75 -44.18 -4.02
C GLY A 23 25.36 -44.75 -3.69
N LEU A 24 24.84 -45.58 -4.62
CA LEU A 24 23.82 -46.63 -4.48
C LEU A 24 22.34 -46.26 -4.74
N ALA A 25 21.79 -46.97 -5.72
CA ALA A 25 20.45 -46.88 -6.27
C ALA A 25 19.40 -47.60 -5.41
N GLY A 26 18.22 -46.99 -5.33
CA GLY A 26 16.94 -47.64 -5.07
C GLY A 26 15.86 -46.59 -5.38
N PRO A 27 14.78 -46.91 -6.12
CA PRO A 27 13.72 -45.94 -6.32
C PRO A 27 13.10 -45.66 -4.95
N ALA A 28 13.35 -44.47 -4.40
CA ALA A 28 12.53 -43.97 -3.32
C ALA A 28 11.11 -43.90 -3.88
N ALA A 29 10.25 -44.75 -3.33
CA ALA A 29 8.86 -44.93 -3.73
C ALA A 29 8.21 -43.57 -3.97
N ALA A 30 7.54 -43.45 -5.12
CA ALA A 30 6.64 -42.35 -5.39
C ALA A 30 5.71 -42.21 -4.18
N ALA A 31 5.91 -41.14 -3.39
CA ALA A 31 4.87 -40.67 -2.52
C ALA A 31 3.70 -40.28 -3.43
N ASP A 32 2.52 -40.79 -3.09
CA ASP A 32 1.23 -40.50 -3.74
C ASP A 32 1.24 -39.06 -4.28
N ASP A 33 1.34 -38.90 -5.60
CA ASP A 33 1.09 -37.61 -6.22
C ASP A 33 -0.41 -37.37 -6.05
N PRO A 34 -0.84 -36.35 -5.29
CA PRO A 34 -2.26 -36.00 -5.23
C PRO A 34 -2.83 -35.65 -6.62
N GLY A 35 -1.98 -35.52 -7.64
CA GLY A 35 -2.32 -35.21 -9.03
C GLY A 35 -2.94 -36.30 -9.89
N THR A 36 -3.21 -37.52 -9.41
CA THR A 36 -3.89 -38.56 -10.23
C THR A 36 -5.39 -38.71 -9.99
N GLY A 37 -5.93 -38.08 -8.95
CA GLY A 37 -7.37 -37.90 -8.80
C GLY A 37 -7.81 -36.73 -9.67
N SER A 38 -8.92 -36.87 -10.40
CA SER A 38 -9.55 -35.80 -11.18
C SER A 38 -9.78 -34.56 -10.31
N GLY A 39 -8.76 -33.69 -10.23
CA GLY A 39 -8.80 -32.45 -9.48
C GLY A 39 -9.92 -31.59 -10.05
N ILE A 40 -10.83 -31.15 -9.19
CA ILE A 40 -11.87 -30.22 -9.58
C ILE A 40 -11.17 -28.89 -9.86
N ASP A 41 -11.19 -28.45 -11.13
CA ASP A 41 -10.68 -27.14 -11.51
C ASP A 41 -11.64 -26.06 -11.02
N VAL A 42 -11.23 -25.33 -9.97
CA VAL A 42 -12.00 -24.23 -9.39
C VAL A 42 -11.45 -22.92 -9.94
N SER A 43 -12.08 -22.44 -11.00
CA SER A 43 -11.82 -21.11 -11.54
C SER A 43 -12.60 -20.06 -10.76
N VAL A 44 -11.89 -19.18 -10.05
CA VAL A 44 -12.47 -17.99 -9.39
C VAL A 44 -12.19 -16.77 -10.25
N ASN A 45 -13.24 -16.19 -10.82
CA ASN A 45 -13.16 -14.87 -11.42
C ASN A 45 -13.52 -13.82 -10.37
N ILE A 46 -12.54 -13.01 -9.96
CA ILE A 46 -12.76 -11.86 -9.08
C ILE A 46 -12.73 -10.61 -9.93
N THR A 47 -13.90 -10.03 -10.18
CA THR A 47 -13.99 -8.70 -10.78
C THR A 47 -13.52 -7.66 -9.75
N PRO A 48 -12.48 -6.87 -10.03
CA PRO A 48 -12.08 -5.79 -9.12
C PRO A 48 -13.23 -4.79 -9.00
N THR A 49 -13.69 -4.56 -7.77
CA THR A 49 -14.57 -3.42 -7.48
C THR A 49 -13.69 -2.22 -7.16
N THR A 50 -13.93 -1.08 -7.79
CA THR A 50 -13.35 0.19 -7.33
C THR A 50 -13.95 0.51 -5.96
N PRO A 51 -13.15 0.66 -4.88
CA PRO A 51 -13.67 1.21 -3.65
C PRO A 51 -14.25 2.59 -3.93
N GLY A 52 -15.48 2.85 -3.49
CA GLY A 52 -16.03 4.19 -3.55
C GLY A 52 -15.08 5.17 -2.86
N GLN A 53 -14.80 6.31 -3.49
CA GLN A 53 -13.99 7.37 -2.93
C GLN A 53 -14.91 8.50 -2.44
N LEU A 54 -14.85 8.73 -1.13
CA LEU A 54 -15.41 9.93 -0.53
C LEU A 54 -14.34 11.02 -0.49
N SER A 55 -14.61 12.16 -1.13
CA SER A 55 -13.76 13.34 -1.07
C SER A 55 -14.51 14.51 -0.42
N MET A 56 -13.78 15.31 0.37
CA MET A 56 -14.31 16.50 1.04
C MET A 56 -13.48 17.72 0.64
N THR A 57 -14.16 18.78 0.20
CA THR A 57 -13.54 20.08 -0.07
C THR A 57 -14.21 21.15 0.77
N VAL A 58 -13.41 22.04 1.33
CA VAL A 58 -13.88 23.23 2.04
C VAL A 58 -13.66 24.42 1.12
N ALA A 59 -14.71 25.22 0.89
CA ALA A 59 -14.63 26.43 0.08
C ALA A 59 -13.60 27.43 0.65
N ASP A 60 -13.15 28.36 -0.18
CA ASP A 60 -12.30 29.45 0.28
C ASP A 60 -13.04 30.33 1.32
N ASN A 61 -12.27 31.14 2.06
CA ASN A 61 -12.81 31.95 3.16
C ASN A 61 -13.51 33.23 2.68
N THR A 62 -13.79 33.39 1.38
CA THR A 62 -14.49 34.57 0.88
C THR A 62 -15.91 34.61 1.44
N GLY A 63 -16.22 35.66 2.21
CA GLY A 63 -17.53 35.81 2.86
C GLY A 63 -17.70 35.01 4.16
N VAL A 64 -16.68 34.28 4.60
CA VAL A 64 -16.64 33.72 5.97
C VAL A 64 -16.41 34.86 6.95
N SER A 65 -17.31 35.00 7.92
CA SER A 65 -17.23 36.02 8.96
C SER A 65 -17.70 35.41 10.26
N LEU A 66 -16.79 35.33 11.23
CA LEU A 66 -17.05 34.78 12.55
C LEU A 66 -16.80 35.86 13.59
N GLN A 67 -17.78 36.08 14.45
CA GLN A 67 -17.72 37.05 15.53
C GLN A 67 -17.96 36.33 16.85
N GLU A 68 -17.19 36.72 17.86
CA GLU A 68 -17.39 36.20 19.21
C GLU A 68 -18.71 36.75 19.75
N ASN A 69 -19.62 35.84 20.06
CA ASN A 69 -20.94 36.17 20.59
C ASN A 69 -21.42 34.97 21.42
N GLY A 70 -21.81 35.21 22.67
CA GLY A 70 -22.27 34.15 23.59
C GLY A 70 -21.18 33.36 24.31
N SER A 71 -19.92 33.81 24.29
CA SER A 71 -18.86 33.21 25.11
C SER A 71 -19.12 33.37 26.62
N ASP A 72 -18.67 32.38 27.40
CA ASP A 72 -18.71 32.41 28.86
C ASP A 72 -17.41 31.85 29.48
N ALA A 73 -17.42 31.61 30.79
CA ALA A 73 -16.27 31.07 31.51
C ALA A 73 -15.95 29.61 31.15
N ALA A 74 -16.88 28.86 30.55
CA ALA A 74 -16.73 27.46 30.19
C ALA A 74 -16.29 27.28 28.72
N ALA A 75 -16.75 28.15 27.81
CA ALA A 75 -16.40 28.08 26.39
C ALA A 75 -16.36 29.44 25.69
N ARG A 76 -15.44 29.54 24.73
CA ARG A 76 -15.45 30.62 23.74
C ARG A 76 -16.27 30.19 22.52
N GLN A 77 -17.22 31.02 22.12
CA GLN A 77 -18.11 30.74 21.00
C GLN A 77 -17.97 31.82 19.92
N PHE A 78 -17.94 31.37 18.67
CA PHE A 78 -17.98 32.23 17.50
C PHE A 78 -19.19 31.87 16.65
N THR A 79 -19.92 32.90 16.23
CA THR A 79 -21.12 32.77 15.39
C THR A 79 -20.94 33.57 14.11
N GLY A 80 -21.62 33.17 13.04
CA GLY A 80 -21.59 33.86 11.76
C GLY A 80 -21.61 32.91 10.58
N THR A 81 -21.06 33.36 9.45
CA THR A 81 -21.08 32.62 8.19
C THR A 81 -19.94 31.61 8.14
N LEU A 82 -20.27 30.33 7.98
CA LEU A 82 -19.32 29.23 7.84
C LEU A 82 -19.00 28.95 6.36
N PRO A 83 -17.82 28.40 6.05
CA PRO A 83 -17.50 27.98 4.70
C PRO A 83 -18.41 26.82 4.26
N THR A 84 -18.70 26.76 2.95
CA THR A 84 -19.40 25.61 2.38
C THR A 84 -18.48 24.41 2.33
N VAL A 85 -19.00 23.25 2.75
CA VAL A 85 -18.32 21.97 2.62
C VAL A 85 -19.03 21.15 1.55
N THR A 86 -18.27 20.70 0.56
CA THR A 86 -18.77 19.79 -0.49
C THR A 86 -18.21 18.40 -0.25
N VAL A 87 -19.10 17.41 -0.23
CA VAL A 87 -18.73 15.99 -0.16
C VAL A 87 -19.13 15.33 -1.48
N THR A 88 -18.19 14.61 -2.09
CA THR A 88 -18.42 13.86 -3.33
C THR A 88 -18.18 12.38 -3.09
N ASP A 89 -19.10 11.55 -3.56
CA ASP A 89 -19.02 10.08 -3.58
C ASP A 89 -18.86 9.61 -5.03
N THR A 90 -17.83 8.81 -5.33
CA THR A 90 -17.48 8.31 -6.69
C THR A 90 -17.08 6.85 -6.68
#